data_AF-A0A8R1DR17-F1
#
_entry.id   AF-A0A8R1DR17-F1
#
_cell.length_a   1.000
_cell.length_b   1.000
_cell.length_c   1.000
_cell.angle_alpha   90.00
_cell.angle_beta   90.00
_cell.angle_gamma   90.00
#
_symmetry.space_group_name_H-M   'P 1'
#
loop_
_entity.id
_entity.type
_entity.pdbx_description
1 polymer ?
#
loop_
_entity_poly.entity_id
_entity_poly.type
_entity_poly.pdbx_seq_one_letter_code
_entity_poly.pdbx_strand_id
1 'polypeptide(L)'
;MAYCLLGKKLSCYSSPCVIVGDFNCPHINWMQSTARGKNCAKMIDFSSNNGLEQHVRVPTRCNPNKILDLCFSNMPVVCDIKIGELFSDHKLVTITSIGVFSEFFAGS
;
A
#
# COMPACT_ATOMS: atom_id res chain seq x y z
N MET A 1 11.11 10.77 -0.27
CA MET A 1 12.04 10.50 0.85
C MET A 1 11.43 9.55 1.87
N ALA A 2 10.16 9.72 2.26
CA ALA A 2 9.47 8.84 3.23
C ALA A 2 9.61 7.34 2.95
N TYR A 3 9.32 6.90 1.72
CA TYR A 3 9.44 5.49 1.30
C TYR A 3 10.87 4.92 1.38
N CYS A 4 11.90 5.74 1.19
CA CYS A 4 13.29 5.29 1.29
C CYS A 4 13.70 5.01 2.75
N LEU A 5 13.18 5.81 3.70
CA LEU A 5 13.37 5.58 5.13
C LEU A 5 12.59 4.34 5.61
N LEU A 6 11.35 4.16 5.12
CA LEU A 6 10.56 2.93 5.33
C LEU A 6 11.31 1.70 4.81
N GLY A 7 11.89 1.75 3.61
CA GLY A 7 12.64 0.64 3.02
C GLY A 7 13.86 0.23 3.85
N LYS A 8 14.64 1.22 4.32
CA LYS A 8 15.75 0.93 5.26
C LYS A 8 15.26 0.26 6.53
N LYS A 9 14.11 0.67 7.08
CA LYS A 9 13.51 0.07 8.29
C LYS A 9 12.92 -1.32 8.04
N LEU A 10 12.44 -1.61 6.84
CA LEU A 10 11.98 -2.95 6.44
C LEU A 10 13.13 -3.93 6.29
N SER A 11 14.24 -3.50 5.69
CA SER A 11 15.41 -4.36 5.43
C SER A 11 16.04 -4.96 6.70
N CYS A 12 15.80 -4.36 7.87
CA CYS A 12 16.27 -4.85 9.16
C CYS A 12 15.23 -5.65 9.96
N TYR A 13 14.02 -5.84 9.42
CA TYR A 13 12.93 -6.56 10.09
C TYR A 13 12.77 -7.97 9.50
N SER A 14 12.99 -9.01 10.30
CA SER A 14 12.63 -10.40 9.96
C SER A 14 11.20 -10.77 10.34
N SER A 15 10.47 -9.88 11.04
CA SER A 15 9.11 -10.12 11.49
C SER A 15 8.06 -9.72 10.43
N PRO A 16 6.83 -10.24 10.53
CA PRO A 16 5.73 -9.79 9.70
C PRO A 16 5.47 -8.28 9.84
N CYS A 17 5.30 -7.62 8.71
CA CYS A 17 5.12 -6.18 8.60
C CYS A 17 3.96 -5.88 7.64
N VAL A 18 3.13 -4.93 8.04
CA VAL A 18 2.04 -4.40 7.21
C VAL A 18 2.16 -2.88 7.14
N ILE A 19 2.17 -2.34 5.93
CA ILE A 19 2.23 -0.90 5.68
C ILE A 19 0.93 -0.46 5.04
N VAL A 20 0.28 0.54 5.63
CA VAL A 20 -1.02 1.03 5.18
C VAL A 20 -1.03 2.54 5.11
N GLY A 21 -1.79 3.10 4.17
CA GLY A 21 -2.00 4.55 4.11
C GLY A 21 -2.32 5.05 2.71
N ASP A 22 -2.53 6.36 2.59
CA ASP A 22 -2.70 7.06 1.32
C ASP A 22 -1.33 7.45 0.76
N PHE A 23 -0.95 6.82 -0.35
CA PHE A 23 0.32 7.08 -1.01
C PHE A 23 0.20 8.08 -2.16
N ASN A 24 -1.02 8.51 -2.49
CA ASN A 24 -1.33 9.45 -3.55
C ASN A 24 -0.58 9.15 -4.87
N CYS A 25 -0.65 7.89 -5.32
CA CYS A 25 -0.02 7.40 -6.54
C CYS A 25 -1.06 7.03 -7.62
N PRO A 26 -1.81 8.00 -8.19
CA PRO A 26 -2.97 7.75 -9.06
C PRO A 26 -2.65 7.13 -10.43
N HIS A 27 -1.37 6.98 -10.77
CA HIS A 27 -0.94 6.56 -12.09
C HIS A 27 -0.23 5.20 -12.10
N ILE A 28 -0.44 4.40 -11.05
CA ILE A 28 -0.02 3.00 -10.99
C ILE A 28 -1.16 2.11 -11.49
N ASN A 29 -0.82 1.16 -12.34
CA ASN A 29 -1.63 0.00 -12.65
C ASN A 29 -1.08 -1.20 -11.88
N TRP A 30 -1.67 -1.48 -10.71
CA TRP A 30 -1.25 -2.57 -9.82
C TRP A 30 -1.46 -3.97 -10.39
N MET A 31 -2.33 -4.13 -11.41
CA MET A 31 -2.54 -5.42 -12.07
C MET A 31 -1.43 -5.75 -13.07
N GLN A 32 -0.86 -4.71 -13.70
CA GLN A 32 0.20 -4.86 -14.70
C GLN A 32 1.58 -4.50 -14.17
N SER A 33 1.67 -4.04 -12.92
CA SER A 33 2.89 -3.47 -12.33
C SER A 33 3.53 -2.41 -13.22
N THR A 34 2.71 -1.53 -13.80
CA THR A 34 3.18 -0.39 -14.61
C THR A 34 2.81 0.94 -13.97
N ALA A 35 3.63 1.96 -14.18
CA ALA A 35 3.41 3.29 -13.62
C ALA A 35 3.71 4.39 -14.65
N ARG A 36 2.98 5.50 -14.56
CA ARG A 36 3.36 6.76 -15.21
C ARG A 36 3.81 7.77 -14.17
N GLY A 37 4.97 8.38 -14.41
CA GLY A 37 5.56 9.38 -13.53
C GLY A 37 6.54 8.80 -12.49
N LYS A 38 7.48 9.65 -12.06
CA LYS A 38 8.62 9.24 -11.24
C LYS A 38 8.24 8.69 -9.87
N ASN A 39 7.24 9.28 -9.20
CA ASN A 39 6.83 8.84 -7.85
C ASN A 39 6.11 7.49 -7.90
N CYS A 40 5.23 7.29 -8.89
CA CYS A 40 4.52 6.04 -9.09
C CYS A 40 5.49 4.89 -9.46
N ALA A 41 6.47 5.15 -10.34
CA ALA A 41 7.52 4.16 -10.65
C ALA A 41 8.34 3.79 -9.41
N LYS A 42 8.78 4.78 -8.63
CA LYS A 42 9.48 4.55 -7.35
C LYS A 42 8.67 3.73 -6.36
N MET A 43 7.33 3.81 -6.39
CA MET A 43 6.48 3.02 -5.51
C MET A 43 6.47 1.54 -5.91
N ILE A 44 6.42 1.25 -7.21
CA ILE A 44 6.54 -0.12 -7.74
C ILE A 44 7.93 -0.68 -7.42
N ASP A 45 8.98 0.11 -7.66
CA ASP A 45 10.35 -0.28 -7.32
C ASP A 45 10.49 -0.53 -5.81
N PHE A 46 9.88 0.32 -5.00
CA PHE A 46 9.87 0.17 -3.55
C PHE A 46 9.21 -1.15 -3.12
N SER A 47 8.03 -1.48 -3.66
CA SER A 47 7.38 -2.74 -3.31
C SER A 47 8.20 -3.94 -3.77
N SER A 48 8.71 -3.91 -5.00
CA SER A 48 9.50 -5.01 -5.56
C SER A 48 10.82 -5.23 -4.81
N ASN A 49 11.56 -4.16 -4.54
CA ASN A 49 12.89 -4.24 -3.90
C ASN A 49 12.83 -4.65 -2.43
N ASN A 50 11.68 -4.49 -1.77
CA ASN A 50 11.49 -4.86 -0.37
C ASN A 50 10.64 -6.12 -0.21
N GLY A 51 10.34 -6.85 -1.30
CA GLY A 51 9.53 -8.07 -1.25
C GLY A 51 8.11 -7.84 -0.71
N LEU A 52 7.53 -6.67 -0.99
CA LEU A 52 6.21 -6.30 -0.52
C LEU A 52 5.14 -6.66 -1.55
N GLU A 53 4.10 -7.35 -1.10
CA GLU A 53 2.88 -7.59 -1.85
C GLU A 53 1.85 -6.50 -1.57
N GLN A 54 1.24 -5.95 -2.63
CA GLN A 54 0.15 -4.98 -2.53
C GLN A 54 -1.21 -5.70 -2.55
N HIS A 55 -2.09 -5.37 -1.61
CA HIS A 55 -3.37 -6.07 -1.40
C HIS A 55 -4.62 -5.32 -1.88
N VAL A 56 -4.59 -4.00 -2.02
CA VAL A 56 -5.77 -3.21 -2.41
C VAL A 56 -5.94 -3.20 -3.93
N ARG A 57 -6.92 -3.95 -4.45
CA ARG A 57 -7.14 -4.11 -5.90
C ARG A 57 -8.29 -3.29 -6.49
N VAL A 58 -9.04 -2.57 -5.65
CA VAL A 58 -10.24 -1.82 -6.02
C VAL A 58 -10.05 -0.33 -5.71
N PRO A 59 -10.56 0.60 -6.54
CA PRO A 59 -10.45 2.04 -6.30
C PRO A 59 -10.94 2.46 -4.91
N THR A 60 -10.07 3.19 -4.21
CA THR A 60 -10.33 3.76 -2.89
C THR A 60 -10.70 5.23 -2.95
N ARG A 61 -10.38 5.94 -4.03
CA ARG A 61 -10.90 7.28 -4.31
C ARG A 61 -11.84 7.25 -5.50
N CYS A 62 -12.95 7.97 -5.38
CA CYS A 62 -13.89 8.18 -6.48
C CYS A 62 -13.57 9.50 -7.20
N ASN A 63 -13.88 9.57 -8.51
CA ASN A 63 -13.78 10.79 -9.32
C ASN A 63 -12.37 11.43 -9.38
N PRO A 64 -11.40 10.84 -10.11
CA PRO A 64 -11.50 9.59 -10.87
C PRO A 64 -11.31 8.35 -9.99
N ASN A 65 -11.77 7.19 -10.49
CA ASN A 65 -11.55 5.90 -9.82
C ASN A 65 -10.06 5.58 -9.75
N LYS A 66 -9.47 5.68 -8.55
CA LYS A 66 -8.04 5.48 -8.30
C LYS A 66 -7.80 4.66 -7.05
N ILE A 67 -6.76 3.83 -7.11
CA ILE A 67 -6.22 3.11 -5.96
C ILE A 67 -5.12 4.00 -5.38
N LEU A 68 -5.44 4.74 -4.31
CA LEU A 68 -4.52 5.66 -3.66
C LEU A 68 -4.10 5.15 -2.28
N ASP A 69 -5.06 4.57 -1.57
CA ASP A 69 -4.82 3.88 -0.33
C ASP A 69 -4.27 2.48 -0.64
N LEU A 70 -3.11 2.17 -0.09
CA LEU A 70 -2.41 0.92 -0.32
C LEU A 70 -2.25 0.17 0.98
N CYS A 71 -2.29 -1.15 0.89
CA CYS A 71 -1.89 -2.06 1.94
C CYS A 71 -0.78 -2.93 1.35
N PHE A 72 0.40 -2.91 1.98
CA PHE A 72 1.53 -3.76 1.64
C PHE A 72 1.82 -4.73 2.79
N SER A 73 2.26 -5.94 2.47
CA SER A 73 2.87 -6.83 3.45
C SER A 73 4.11 -7.54 2.89
N ASN A 74 5.05 -7.88 3.78
CA ASN A 74 6.24 -8.68 3.41
C ASN A 74 6.02 -10.20 3.58
N MET A 75 4.90 -10.60 4.17
CA MET A 75 4.54 -11.97 4.53
C MET A 75 3.02 -12.16 4.31
N PRO A 76 2.53 -13.41 4.17
CA PRO A 76 1.12 -13.71 3.95
C PRO A 76 0.29 -13.60 5.26
N VAL A 77 0.26 -12.39 5.84
CA VAL A 77 -0.46 -12.09 7.09
C VAL A 77 -1.74 -11.31 6.88
N VAL A 78 -1.95 -10.73 5.71
CA VAL A 78 -3.21 -10.06 5.32
C VAL A 78 -4.19 -11.13 4.85
N CYS A 79 -5.33 -11.22 5.52
CA CYS A 79 -6.35 -12.24 5.24
C CYS A 79 -7.50 -11.71 4.39
N ASP A 80 -7.91 -10.46 4.62
CA ASP A 80 -9.03 -9.85 3.90
C ASP A 80 -8.89 -8.34 3.79
N ILE A 81 -9.38 -7.78 2.68
CA ILE A 81 -9.44 -6.35 2.39
C ILE A 81 -10.87 -6.02 1.99
N LYS A 82 -11.55 -5.19 2.77
CA LYS A 82 -12.87 -4.67 2.45
C LYS A 82 -12.80 -3.18 2.14
N ILE A 83 -13.35 -2.81 0.99
CA ILE A 83 -13.54 -1.41 0.61
C ILE A 83 -14.99 -1.06 0.91
N GLY A 84 -15.17 -0.21 1.92
CA GLY A 84 -16.47 0.21 2.42
C GLY A 84 -17.02 1.45 1.72
N GLU A 85 -17.83 2.20 2.47
CA GLU A 85 -18.46 3.43 2.01
C GLU A 85 -17.47 4.59 1.88
N LEU A 86 -17.92 5.64 1.20
CA LEU A 86 -17.18 6.89 1.12
C LEU A 86 -17.07 7.55 2.50
N PHE A 87 -15.85 7.94 2.83
CA PHE A 87 -15.48 8.79 3.94
C PHE A 87 -14.72 10.00 3.38
N SER A 88 -15.42 11.12 3.18
CA SER A 88 -14.96 12.25 2.36
C SER A 88 -14.78 11.84 0.89
N ASP A 89 -13.62 12.13 0.27
CA ASP A 89 -13.28 11.79 -1.11
C ASP A 89 -12.64 10.40 -1.25
N HIS A 90 -12.28 9.75 -0.14
CA HIS A 90 -11.77 8.39 -0.08
C HIS A 90 -12.85 7.42 0.42
N LYS A 91 -12.65 6.12 0.23
CA LYS A 91 -13.46 5.03 0.77
C LYS A 91 -12.76 4.45 1.98
N LEU A 92 -13.54 4.03 2.97
CA LEU A 92 -13.00 3.32 4.12
C LEU A 92 -12.36 2.00 3.67
N VAL A 93 -11.10 1.76 4.06
CA VAL A 93 -10.40 0.50 3.82
C VAL A 93 -10.29 -0.25 5.14
N THR A 94 -10.91 -1.42 5.22
CA THR A 94 -10.82 -2.32 6.38
C THR A 94 -9.91 -3.50 6.03
N ILE A 95 -8.95 -3.77 6.91
CA ILE A 95 -7.91 -4.77 6.70
C ILE A 95 -8.02 -5.77 7.85
N THR A 96 -8.13 -7.05 7.50
CA THR A 96 -8.09 -8.15 8.47
C THR A 96 -6.76 -8.88 8.29
N SER A 97 -6.06 -9.11 9.39
CA SER A 97 -4.76 -9.78 9.40
C SER A 97 -4.62 -10.71 10.61
N ILE A 98 -3.68 -11.66 10.51
CA ILE A 98 -3.35 -12.59 11.58
C ILE A 98 -2.05 -12.22 12.28
N GLY A 99 -2.06 -12.31 13.61
CA GLY A 99 -0.88 -12.16 14.45
C GLY A 99 -0.51 -10.71 14.78
N VAL A 100 0.68 -10.54 15.38
CA VAL A 100 1.26 -9.24 15.73
C VAL A 100 2.24 -8.84 14.64
N PHE A 101 2.04 -7.66 14.06
CA PHE A 101 2.90 -7.11 13.03
C PHE A 101 3.26 -5.66 13.38
N SER A 102 4.35 -5.18 12.80
CA SER A 102 4.66 -3.75 12.87
C SER A 102 3.78 -3.00 11.88
N GLU A 103 2.99 -2.06 12.38
CA GLU A 103 2.16 -1.16 11.57
C GLU A 103 2.92 0.11 11.23
N PHE A 104 2.95 0.44 9.94
CA PHE A 104 3.45 1.71 9.46
C PHE A 104 2.36 2.45 8.71
N PHE A 105 1.98 3.61 9.24
CA PHE A 105 1.10 4.55 8.57
C PHE A 105 1.91 5.45 7.65
N ALA A 106 1.74 5.27 6.35
CA ALA A 106 2.25 6.20 5.36
C ALA A 106 1.20 7.30 5.13
N GLY A 107 1.31 8.39 5.88
CA GLY A 107 0.55 9.62 5.62
C GLY A 107 1.33 10.56 4.70
N SER A 108 0.61 11.28 3.85
CA SER A 108 1.10 12.47 3.13
C SER A 108 1.11 13.71 4.02
#